data_AF-A0A2N1VYL7-F1
#
_entry.id   AF-A0A2N1VYL7-F1
#
_cell.length_a   1.000
_cell.length_b   1.000
_cell.length_c   1.000
_cell.angle_alpha   90.00
_cell.angle_beta   90.00
_cell.angle_gamma   90.00
#
_symmetry.space_group_name_H-M   'P 1'
#
loop_
_entity.id
_entity.type
_entity.pdbx_description
1 polymer ?
#
loop_
_entity_poly.entity_id
_entity_poly.type
_entity_poly.pdbx_seq_one_letter_code
_entity_poly.pdbx_strand_id
1 'polypeptide(L)'
;MKTSRLFISLLIIFFFFLFTSTLAQNINVHEMLGKNLNQVISVYGKPAHQDRSNPAMECLFYKTEAYQMVFVANKEGVFQAEGCKTFNSKTAAENQLNKIISECLSKGFESDTLNASEFNVYKLGVKMILSIFENNYSQKYEVKVKANKSES
;
A
#
# COMPACT_ATOMS: atom_id res chain seq x y z
N MET A 1 33.91 12.96 -31.78
CA MET A 1 32.86 13.84 -31.22
C MET A 1 31.43 13.34 -31.42
N LYS A 2 31.05 12.76 -32.57
CA LYS A 2 29.67 12.25 -32.77
C LYS A 2 29.32 11.02 -31.90
N THR A 3 30.27 10.11 -31.71
CA THR A 3 30.10 8.89 -30.91
C THR A 3 30.01 9.14 -29.40
N SER A 4 30.77 10.11 -28.85
CA SER A 4 30.67 10.44 -27.42
C SER A 4 29.35 11.15 -27.07
N ARG A 5 28.79 11.93 -27.99
CA ARG A 5 27.45 12.53 -27.82
C ARG A 5 26.34 11.48 -27.80
N LEU A 6 26.43 10.46 -28.65
CA LEU A 6 25.53 9.30 -28.66
C LEU A 6 25.62 8.49 -27.35
N PHE A 7 26.83 8.27 -26.85
CA PHE A 7 27.05 7.55 -25.59
C PHE A 7 26.46 8.28 -24.38
N ILE A 8 26.65 9.61 -24.31
CA ILE A 8 26.09 10.45 -23.25
C ILE A 8 24.56 10.46 -23.32
N SER A 9 23.97 10.55 -24.52
CA SER A 9 22.51 10.46 -24.70
C SER A 9 21.94 9.11 -24.21
N LEU A 10 22.60 7.99 -24.53
CA LEU A 10 22.19 6.66 -24.06
C LEU A 10 22.29 6.54 -22.53
N LEU A 11 23.32 7.12 -21.92
CA LEU A 11 23.52 7.10 -20.47
C LEU A 11 22.48 7.94 -19.73
N ILE A 12 22.06 9.07 -20.30
CA ILE A 12 20.97 9.91 -19.78
C ILE A 12 19.63 9.17 -19.86
N ILE A 13 19.32 8.52 -20.99
CA ILE A 13 18.08 7.75 -21.15
C ILE A 13 18.05 6.58 -20.15
N PHE A 14 19.16 5.88 -19.96
CA PHE A 14 19.28 4.82 -18.96
C PHE A 14 19.05 5.34 -17.53
N PHE A 15 19.55 6.55 -17.20
CA PHE A 15 19.33 7.18 -15.91
C PHE A 15 17.86 7.56 -15.66
N PHE A 16 17.11 7.94 -16.70
CA PHE A 16 15.66 8.21 -16.59
C PHE A 16 14.84 6.95 -16.30
N PHE A 17 15.27 5.77 -16.75
CA PHE A 17 14.59 4.51 -16.44
C PHE A 17 14.79 4.01 -15.00
N LEU A 18 15.78 4.55 -14.26
CA LEU A 18 16.06 4.13 -12.88
C LEU A 18 15.09 4.72 -11.83
N PHE A 19 14.25 5.70 -12.21
CA PHE A 19 13.36 6.40 -11.26
C PHE A 19 11.92 5.88 -11.20
N THR A 20 11.55 4.87 -11.99
CA THR A 20 10.15 4.39 -12.04
C THR A 20 9.88 3.25 -11.05
N SER A 21 9.84 3.55 -9.75
CA SER A 21 9.18 2.66 -8.77
C SER A 21 8.85 3.39 -7.45
N THR A 22 8.06 4.46 -7.51
CA THR A 22 7.59 5.19 -6.32
C THR A 22 6.35 4.57 -5.65
N LEU A 23 5.66 3.63 -6.31
CA LEU A 23 4.42 3.01 -5.80
C LEU A 23 4.64 1.87 -4.79
N ALA A 24 5.73 1.11 -4.93
CA ALA A 24 5.98 -0.07 -4.09
C ALA A 24 6.24 0.25 -2.60
N GLN A 25 6.50 1.51 -2.26
CA GLN A 25 6.79 1.95 -0.89
C GLN A 25 5.58 2.58 -0.17
N ASN A 26 4.41 2.59 -0.81
CA ASN A 26 3.18 3.15 -0.24
C ASN A 26 2.22 2.05 0.24
N ILE A 27 1.58 2.26 1.39
CA ILE A 27 0.63 1.31 2.00
C ILE A 27 -0.82 1.53 1.53
N ASN A 28 -1.01 2.01 0.31
CA ASN A 28 -2.31 2.22 -0.33
C ASN A 28 -2.94 0.88 -0.78
N VAL A 29 -2.97 -0.11 0.11
CA VAL A 29 -3.41 -1.48 -0.17
C VAL A 29 -4.87 -1.57 -0.57
N HIS A 30 -5.70 -0.58 -0.17
CA HIS A 30 -7.11 -0.48 -0.53
C HIS A 30 -7.33 -0.37 -2.04
N GLU A 31 -6.35 0.14 -2.80
CA GLU A 31 -6.43 0.21 -4.26
C GLU A 31 -6.38 -1.15 -4.95
N MET A 32 -6.02 -2.21 -4.22
CA MET A 32 -5.96 -3.56 -4.76
C MET A 32 -7.28 -4.32 -4.61
N LEU A 33 -8.27 -3.81 -3.87
CA LEU A 33 -9.57 -4.47 -3.74
C LEU A 33 -10.21 -4.66 -5.14
N GLY A 34 -10.71 -5.88 -5.39
CA GLY A 34 -11.25 -6.33 -6.68
C GLY A 34 -10.21 -6.68 -7.74
N LYS A 35 -8.92 -6.38 -7.54
CA LYS A 35 -7.85 -6.78 -8.47
C LYS A 35 -7.46 -8.23 -8.26
N ASN A 36 -6.93 -8.89 -9.29
CA ASN A 36 -6.37 -10.23 -9.13
C ASN A 36 -4.94 -10.17 -8.54
N LEU A 37 -4.45 -11.31 -8.05
CA LEU A 37 -3.14 -11.37 -7.39
C LEU A 37 -1.95 -11.07 -8.32
N ASN A 38 -2.07 -11.33 -9.62
CA ASN A 38 -1.02 -10.96 -10.58
C ASN A 38 -0.88 -9.43 -10.68
N GLN A 39 -1.98 -8.70 -10.59
CA GLN A 39 -1.95 -7.23 -10.54
C GLN A 39 -1.30 -6.75 -9.24
N VAL A 40 -1.57 -7.39 -8.09
CA VAL A 40 -0.87 -7.08 -6.83
C VAL A 40 0.63 -7.29 -6.98
N ILE A 41 1.04 -8.45 -7.51
CA ILE A 41 2.45 -8.79 -7.75
C ILE A 41 3.10 -7.81 -8.74
N SER A 42 2.37 -7.32 -9.73
CA SER A 42 2.92 -6.32 -10.66
C SER A 42 3.22 -4.96 -10.00
N VAL A 43 2.47 -4.60 -8.96
CA VAL A 43 2.63 -3.33 -8.23
C VAL A 43 3.68 -3.44 -7.13
N TYR A 44 3.65 -4.53 -6.36
CA TYR A 44 4.47 -4.70 -5.16
C TYR A 44 5.66 -5.65 -5.34
N GLY A 45 5.78 -6.28 -6.50
CA GLY A 45 6.81 -7.28 -6.78
C GLY A 45 6.50 -8.65 -6.18
N LYS A 46 7.54 -9.48 -6.10
CA LYS A 46 7.44 -10.84 -5.55
C LYS A 46 7.13 -10.79 -4.05
N PRO A 47 6.10 -11.52 -3.56
CA PRO A 47 5.79 -11.59 -2.15
C PRO A 47 6.87 -12.36 -1.37
N ALA A 48 6.98 -12.07 -0.07
CA ALA A 48 7.84 -12.84 0.83
C ALA A 48 7.28 -14.25 1.06
N HIS A 49 5.95 -14.38 1.12
CA HIS A 49 5.26 -15.66 1.21
C HIS A 49 3.92 -15.61 0.47
N GLN A 50 3.50 -16.76 -0.03
CA GLN A 50 2.23 -16.96 -0.74
C GLN A 50 1.61 -18.25 -0.23
N ASP A 51 0.40 -18.13 0.32
CA ASP A 51 -0.34 -19.27 0.88
C ASP A 51 -1.52 -19.62 -0.04
N ARG A 52 -1.54 -20.88 -0.47
CA ARG A 52 -2.54 -21.51 -1.34
C ARG A 52 -3.14 -22.76 -0.71
N SER A 53 -3.03 -22.90 0.61
CA SER A 53 -3.52 -24.06 1.35
C SER A 53 -5.03 -24.23 1.26
N ASN A 54 -5.78 -23.14 1.07
CA ASN A 54 -7.22 -23.16 0.86
C ASN A 54 -7.56 -22.97 -0.63
N PRO A 55 -8.27 -23.91 -1.28
CA PRO A 55 -8.61 -23.78 -2.70
C PRO A 55 -9.58 -22.62 -3.00
N ALA A 56 -10.29 -22.09 -2.00
CA ALA A 56 -11.22 -20.97 -2.17
C ALA A 56 -10.57 -19.59 -1.97
N MET A 57 -9.35 -19.53 -1.43
CA MET A 57 -8.68 -18.27 -1.11
C MET A 57 -7.15 -18.38 -1.18
N GLU A 58 -6.52 -17.31 -1.63
CA GLU A 58 -5.07 -17.21 -1.71
C GLU A 58 -4.60 -15.94 -1.01
N CYS A 59 -3.52 -16.06 -0.24
CA CYS A 59 -2.95 -14.97 0.55
C CYS A 59 -1.55 -14.61 0.05
N LEU A 60 -1.29 -13.32 -0.16
CA LEU A 60 0.06 -12.79 -0.39
C LEU A 60 0.55 -12.04 0.84
N PHE A 61 1.78 -12.30 1.23
CA PHE A 61 2.43 -11.66 2.36
C PHE A 61 3.69 -10.95 1.90
N TYR A 62 3.77 -9.66 2.20
CA TYR A 62 4.93 -8.81 1.99
C TYR A 62 5.46 -8.34 3.33
N LYS A 63 6.77 -8.41 3.53
CA LYS A 63 7.41 -7.96 4.77
C LYS A 63 8.80 -7.43 4.48
N THR A 64 9.08 -6.25 5.02
CA THR A 64 10.41 -5.67 5.19
C THR A 64 10.54 -5.14 6.61
N GLU A 65 11.65 -4.49 6.94
CA GLU A 65 11.81 -3.79 8.22
C GLU A 65 10.87 -2.59 8.35
N ALA A 66 10.47 -1.98 7.24
CA ALA A 66 9.72 -0.72 7.22
C ALA A 66 8.21 -0.91 6.93
N TYR A 67 7.82 -2.02 6.30
CA TYR A 67 6.42 -2.27 5.98
C TYR A 67 6.03 -3.74 6.00
N GLN A 68 4.75 -3.99 6.23
CA GLN A 68 4.08 -5.28 6.12
C GLN A 68 2.79 -5.10 5.33
N MET A 69 2.50 -6.01 4.41
CA MET A 69 1.23 -6.00 3.67
C MET A 69 0.70 -7.41 3.50
N VAL A 70 -0.61 -7.56 3.59
CA VAL A 70 -1.33 -8.81 3.38
C VAL A 70 -2.45 -8.56 2.39
N PHE A 71 -2.58 -9.43 1.39
CA PHE A 71 -3.69 -9.41 0.45
C PHE A 71 -4.37 -10.77 0.47
N VAL A 72 -5.68 -10.78 0.64
CA VAL A 72 -6.49 -12.00 0.62
C VAL A 72 -7.43 -11.92 -0.56
N ALA A 73 -7.33 -12.90 -1.46
CA ALA A 73 -8.10 -12.95 -2.69
C ALA A 73 -8.85 -14.26 -2.84
N ASN A 74 -9.96 -14.21 -3.57
CA ASN A 74 -10.67 -15.38 -4.08
C ASN A 74 -10.77 -15.27 -5.61
N LYS A 75 -11.65 -16.07 -6.23
CA LYS A 75 -11.89 -16.05 -7.69
C LYS A 75 -12.33 -14.69 -8.25
N GLU A 76 -12.89 -13.81 -7.43
CA GLU A 76 -13.37 -12.48 -7.82
C GLU A 76 -12.31 -11.38 -7.60
N GLY A 77 -11.13 -11.74 -7.09
CA GLY A 77 -10.05 -10.81 -6.77
C GLY A 77 -9.86 -10.61 -5.26
N VAL A 78 -9.03 -9.64 -4.92
CA VAL A 78 -8.72 -9.27 -3.52
C VAL A 78 -9.98 -8.72 -2.86
N PHE A 79 -10.39 -9.31 -1.74
CA PHE A 79 -11.54 -8.84 -0.97
C PHE A 79 -11.15 -8.28 0.41
N GLN A 80 -9.92 -8.56 0.86
CA GLN A 80 -9.34 -7.96 2.06
C GLN A 80 -7.87 -7.62 1.79
N ALA A 81 -7.45 -6.44 2.26
CA ALA A 81 -6.08 -5.98 2.15
C ALA A 81 -5.66 -5.22 3.41
N GLU A 82 -4.49 -5.55 3.95
CA GLU A 82 -3.91 -4.90 5.12
C GLU A 82 -2.52 -4.37 4.80
N GLY A 83 -2.22 -3.19 5.32
CA GLY A 83 -0.92 -2.53 5.17
C GLY A 83 -0.50 -1.91 6.49
N CYS A 84 0.77 -2.04 6.83
CA CYS A 84 1.38 -1.42 8.00
C CYS A 84 2.72 -0.81 7.56
N LYS A 85 2.96 0.44 7.94
CA LYS A 85 4.26 1.10 7.74
C LYS A 85 4.76 1.68 9.05
N THR A 86 6.04 1.47 9.33
CA THR A 86 6.68 1.87 10.57
C THR A 86 7.47 3.17 10.40
N PHE A 87 7.43 4.03 11.42
CA PHE A 87 8.02 5.36 11.45
C PHE A 87 8.76 5.59 12.77
N ASN A 88 9.84 6.37 12.73
CA ASN A 88 10.62 6.72 13.92
C ASN A 88 10.05 7.93 14.68
N SER A 89 9.04 8.62 14.15
CA SER A 89 8.41 9.76 14.83
C SER A 89 6.90 9.80 14.58
N LYS A 90 6.18 10.33 15.57
CA LYS A 90 4.73 10.50 15.53
C LYS A 90 4.32 11.42 14.37
N THR A 91 5.01 12.54 14.22
CA THR A 91 4.75 13.51 13.14
C THR A 91 4.90 12.89 11.76
N ALA A 92 5.86 11.99 11.54
CA ALA A 92 6.01 11.31 10.25
C ALA A 92 4.84 10.34 9.98
N ALA A 93 4.38 9.63 11.01
CA ALA A 93 3.20 8.77 10.93
C ALA A 93 1.91 9.58 10.65
N GLU A 94 1.72 10.69 11.36
CA GLU A 94 0.59 11.62 11.16
C GLU A 94 0.57 12.20 9.74
N ASN A 95 1.72 12.63 9.23
CA ASN A 95 1.84 13.12 7.85
C ASN A 95 1.47 12.04 6.82
N GLN A 96 1.89 10.79 7.04
CA GLN A 96 1.50 9.69 6.15
C GLN A 96 0.00 9.41 6.24
N LEU A 97 -0.57 9.37 7.43
CA LEU A 97 -2.01 9.16 7.63
C LEU A 97 -2.82 10.25 6.90
N ASN A 98 -2.48 11.52 7.14
CA ASN A 98 -3.14 12.67 6.52
C ASN A 98 -3.00 12.64 4.99
N LYS A 99 -1.84 12.20 4.48
CA LYS A 99 -1.63 12.01 3.04
C LYS A 99 -2.58 10.96 2.47
N ILE A 100 -2.71 9.79 3.11
CA ILE A 100 -3.62 8.73 2.66
C ILE A 100 -5.06 9.25 2.68
N ILE A 101 -5.50 9.88 3.78
CA ILE A 101 -6.85 10.46 3.89
C ILE A 101 -7.09 11.46 2.75
N SER A 102 -6.18 12.40 2.53
CA SER A 102 -6.30 13.42 1.48
C SER A 102 -6.39 12.81 0.09
N GLU A 103 -5.56 11.80 -0.20
CA GLU A 103 -5.61 11.04 -1.46
C GLU A 103 -6.97 10.35 -1.65
N CYS A 104 -7.53 9.75 -0.59
CA CYS A 104 -8.82 9.08 -0.64
C CYS A 104 -9.96 10.08 -0.86
N LEU A 105 -9.97 11.20 -0.13
CA LEU A 105 -10.96 12.26 -0.31
C LEU A 105 -10.92 12.80 -1.75
N SER A 106 -9.72 12.98 -2.33
CA SER A 106 -9.58 13.40 -3.73
C SER A 106 -10.16 12.40 -4.74
N LYS A 107 -10.28 11.12 -4.36
CA LYS A 107 -10.85 10.03 -5.16
C LYS A 107 -12.34 9.80 -4.84
N GLY A 108 -12.97 10.68 -4.08
CA GLY A 108 -14.39 10.63 -3.74
C GLY A 108 -14.73 9.58 -2.68
N PHE A 109 -13.80 9.29 -1.77
CA PHE A 109 -14.14 8.60 -0.53
C PHE A 109 -14.69 9.62 0.47
N GLU A 110 -15.51 9.11 1.38
CA GLU A 110 -15.94 9.81 2.59
C GLU A 110 -15.10 9.31 3.78
N SER A 111 -15.00 10.13 4.83
CA SER A 111 -14.31 9.75 6.06
C SER A 111 -15.12 10.14 7.28
N ASP A 112 -15.13 9.23 8.26
CA ASP A 112 -15.68 9.43 9.58
C ASP A 112 -14.56 9.23 10.62
N THR A 113 -14.41 10.18 11.54
CA THR A 113 -13.35 10.18 12.55
C THR A 113 -13.85 9.49 13.81
N LEU A 114 -13.28 8.33 14.15
CA LEU A 114 -13.61 7.64 15.40
C LEU A 114 -12.90 8.29 16.58
N ASN A 115 -11.62 8.64 16.40
CA ASN A 115 -10.83 9.44 17.32
C ASN A 115 -9.62 10.06 16.58
N ALA A 116 -8.78 10.82 17.27
CA ALA A 116 -7.64 11.51 16.67
C ALA A 116 -6.62 10.59 15.96
N SER A 117 -6.64 9.28 16.25
CA SER A 117 -5.70 8.29 15.72
C SER A 117 -6.38 7.20 14.89
N GLU A 118 -7.70 7.26 14.65
CA GLU A 118 -8.44 6.23 13.91
C GLU A 118 -9.59 6.81 13.09
N PHE A 119 -9.63 6.44 11.81
CA PHE A 119 -10.54 6.98 10.80
C PHE A 119 -11.17 5.83 10.02
N ASN A 120 -12.50 5.85 9.94
CA ASN A 120 -13.20 5.11 8.90
C ASN A 120 -13.11 5.90 7.61
N VAL A 121 -12.76 5.25 6.51
CA VAL A 121 -12.77 5.83 5.17
C VAL A 121 -13.47 4.86 4.24
N TYR A 122 -14.44 5.34 3.47
CA TYR A 122 -15.29 4.47 2.69
C TYR A 122 -15.73 5.10 1.37
N LYS A 123 -16.02 4.23 0.42
CA LYS A 123 -16.63 4.53 -0.88
C LYS A 123 -17.38 3.28 -1.31
N LEU A 124 -18.32 3.41 -2.26
CA LEU A 124 -18.96 2.26 -2.89
C LEU A 124 -17.91 1.18 -3.27
N GLY A 125 -18.08 -0.02 -2.72
CA GLY A 125 -17.20 -1.17 -2.95
C GLY A 125 -15.96 -1.27 -2.05
N VAL A 126 -15.67 -0.27 -1.20
CA VAL A 126 -14.50 -0.24 -0.32
C VAL A 126 -14.83 0.37 1.04
N LYS A 127 -14.57 -0.36 2.12
CA LYS A 127 -14.53 0.17 3.47
C LYS A 127 -13.15 -0.07 4.06
N MET A 128 -12.56 0.95 4.68
CA MET A 128 -11.29 0.80 5.36
C MET A 128 -11.20 1.56 6.68
N ILE A 129 -10.33 1.06 7.55
CA ILE A 129 -9.92 1.70 8.79
C ILE A 129 -8.46 2.11 8.63
N LEU A 130 -8.19 3.39 8.86
CA LEU A 130 -6.85 3.95 8.94
C LEU A 130 -6.54 4.27 10.39
N SER A 131 -5.39 3.84 10.91
CA SER A 131 -5.01 4.17 12.29
C SER A 131 -3.53 4.40 12.48
N ILE A 132 -3.20 5.16 13.54
CA ILE A 132 -1.84 5.30 14.07
C ILE A 132 -1.76 4.59 15.42
N PHE A 133 -0.70 3.83 15.60
CA PHE A 133 -0.39 3.11 16.83
C PHE A 133 1.06 3.34 17.25
N GLU A 134 1.30 3.56 18.54
CA GLU A 134 2.65 3.59 19.10
C GLU A 134 3.02 2.21 19.64
N ASN A 135 4.06 1.62 19.04
CA ASN A 135 4.57 0.33 19.45
C ASN A 135 5.60 0.52 20.57
N ASN A 136 5.14 0.41 21.81
CA ASN A 136 5.94 0.61 23.02
C ASN A 136 7.16 -0.32 23.13
N TYR A 137 7.12 -1.50 22.51
CA TYR A 137 8.26 -2.43 22.51
C TYR A 137 9.37 -1.94 21.58
N SER A 138 9.01 -1.55 20.36
CA SER A 138 9.98 -1.07 19.36
C SER A 138 10.30 0.43 19.45
N GLN A 139 9.55 1.18 20.25
CA GLN A 139 9.58 2.65 20.34
C GLN A 139 9.39 3.34 18.97
N LYS A 140 8.49 2.78 18.14
CA LYS A 140 8.16 3.28 16.81
C LYS A 140 6.68 3.51 16.66
N TYR A 141 6.30 4.32 15.67
CA TYR A 141 4.92 4.57 15.29
C TYR A 141 4.56 3.75 14.05
N GLU A 142 3.34 3.23 14.01
CA GLU A 142 2.84 2.41 12.91
C GLU A 142 1.59 3.06 12.33
N VAL A 143 1.56 3.28 11.01
CA VAL A 143 0.34 3.60 10.28
C VAL A 143 -0.23 2.31 9.72
N LYS A 144 -1.48 1.99 10.05
CA LYS A 144 -2.18 0.78 9.62
C LYS A 144 -3.34 1.14 8.70
N VAL A 145 -3.50 0.35 7.65
CA VAL A 145 -4.61 0.39 6.70
C VAL A 145 -5.23 -0.99 6.70
N LYS A 146 -6.51 -1.09 7.05
CA LYS A 146 -7.28 -2.33 6.95
C LYS A 146 -8.46 -2.10 6.03
N ALA A 147 -8.42 -2.66 4.82
CA ALA A 147 -9.41 -2.43 3.79
C ALA A 147 -10.14 -3.73 3.44
N ASN A 148 -11.45 -3.64 3.28
CA ASN A 148 -12.32 -4.73 2.87
C ASN A 148 -13.20 -4.28 1.70
N LYS A 149 -13.49 -5.20 0.79
CA LYS A 149 -14.56 -5.03 -0.18
C LYS A 149 -15.86 -4.91 0.62
N SER A 150 -16.57 -3.79 0.48
CA SER A 150 -17.88 -3.63 1.08
C SER A 150 -18.96 -3.91 0.03
N GLU A 151 -20.05 -4.51 0.46
CA GLU A 151 -21.27 -4.47 -0.34
C GLU A 151 -21.82 -3.05 -0.32
N SER A 152 -22.55 -2.71 -1.38
CA SER A 152 -23.14 -1.39 -1.62
C SER A 152 -24.27 -1.10 -0.66
#